data_AF-A0A3P1VZ94-F1
#
_entry.id   AF-A0A3P1VZ94-F1
#
_cell.length_a   1.000
_cell.length_b   1.000
_cell.length_c   1.000
_cell.angle_alpha   90.00
_cell.angle_beta   90.00
_cell.angle_gamma   90.00
#
_symmetry.space_group_name_H-M   'P 1'
#
loop_
_entity.id
_entity.type
_entity.pdbx_description
1 polymer ?
#
loop_
_entity_poly.entity_id
_entity_poly.type
_entity_poly.pdbx_seq_one_letter_code
_entity_poly.pdbx_strand_id
1 'polypeptide(L)'
;VTAPEGYIPTKPGVGARDKDSSTGFAESEGLTEDGQRDETLDFGFVRPSVSVGDYVWLDVNEDGKQDDTDRPIAGVTLTLTGPDG
;
A
#
# COMPACT_ATOMS: atom_id res chain seq x y z
N VAL A 1 9.56 9.79 13.65
CA VAL A 1 9.89 9.68 12.21
C VAL A 1 8.65 10.03 11.40
N THR A 2 8.82 10.84 10.36
CA THR A 2 7.75 11.22 9.42
C THR A 2 8.07 10.64 8.06
N ALA A 3 7.06 10.09 7.37
CA ALA A 3 7.23 9.55 6.03
C ALA A 3 7.65 10.65 5.03
N PRO A 4 8.51 10.33 4.04
CA PRO A 4 8.76 11.22 2.91
C PRO A 4 7.46 11.50 2.12
N GLU A 5 7.43 12.62 1.40
CA GLU A 5 6.30 12.97 0.55
C GLU A 5 6.02 11.86 -0.49
N GLY A 6 4.74 11.48 -0.63
CA GLY A 6 4.29 10.43 -1.55
C GLY A 6 4.50 9.00 -1.04
N TYR A 7 4.96 8.81 0.20
CA TYR A 7 5.11 7.50 0.84
C TYR A 7 4.22 7.39 2.08
N ILE A 8 3.86 6.16 2.42
CA ILE A 8 3.20 5.78 3.66
C ILE A 8 4.07 4.77 4.43
N PRO A 9 4.03 4.77 5.77
CA PRO A 9 4.68 3.72 6.55
C PRO A 9 4.16 2.34 6.14
N THR A 10 5.06 1.37 6.10
CA THR A 10 4.67 -0.04 6.10
C THR A 10 3.94 -0.38 7.40
N LYS A 11 3.26 -1.53 7.44
CA LYS A 11 2.64 -2.00 8.67
C LYS A 11 3.74 -2.36 9.68
N PRO A 12 3.82 -1.68 10.83
CA PRO A 12 4.85 -1.98 11.83
C PRO A 12 4.52 -3.27 12.59
N GLY A 13 5.50 -3.86 13.27
CA GLY A 13 5.27 -5.04 14.13
C GLY A 13 5.00 -6.34 13.37
N VAL A 14 5.33 -6.41 12.07
CA VAL A 14 5.11 -7.60 11.24
C VAL A 14 6.38 -8.44 11.21
N GLY A 15 6.45 -9.44 12.09
CA GLY A 15 7.57 -10.37 12.18
C GLY A 15 8.34 -10.23 13.48
N ALA A 16 9.61 -10.63 13.46
CA ALA A 16 10.53 -10.40 14.59
C ALA A 16 11.06 -8.98 14.54
N ARG A 17 11.45 -8.42 15.70
CA ARG A 17 11.89 -7.03 15.86
C ARG A 17 13.09 -6.64 14.97
N ASP A 18 13.92 -7.60 14.60
CA ASP A 18 15.08 -7.40 13.70
C ASP A 18 14.71 -7.43 12.20
N LYS A 19 13.42 -7.65 11.89
CA LYS A 19 12.90 -7.89 10.53
C LYS A 19 11.54 -7.24 10.28
N ASP A 20 10.98 -6.56 11.26
CA ASP A 20 9.75 -5.81 11.12
C ASP A 20 10.08 -4.36 10.78
N SER A 21 9.10 -3.47 10.92
CA SER A 21 9.39 -2.05 11.00
C SER A 21 8.87 -1.53 12.33
N SER A 22 9.60 -0.59 12.89
CA SER A 22 9.17 0.15 14.08
C SER A 22 7.95 1.01 13.78
N THR A 23 7.23 1.41 14.83
CA THR A 23 6.18 2.43 14.71
C THR A 23 6.79 3.78 14.31
N GLY A 24 6.01 4.86 14.18
CA GLY A 24 6.59 6.20 13.92
C GLY A 24 7.58 6.71 14.99
N PHE A 25 7.78 5.95 16.06
CA PHE A 25 8.72 6.18 17.14
C PHE A 25 9.34 4.86 17.61
N ALA A 26 10.60 4.90 18.05
CA ALA A 26 11.30 3.75 18.62
C ALA A 26 12.41 4.21 19.57
N GLU A 27 12.70 3.39 20.59
CA GLU A 27 13.78 3.60 21.55
C GLU A 27 14.62 2.33 21.65
N SER A 28 15.92 2.49 21.89
CA SER A 28 16.81 1.36 22.11
C SER A 28 16.63 0.82 23.53
N GLU A 29 16.83 -0.48 23.69
CA GLU A 29 16.72 -1.16 24.98
C GLU A 29 18.05 -1.82 25.35
N GLY A 30 18.43 -1.80 26.63
CA GLY A 30 19.50 -2.65 27.16
C GLY A 30 20.93 -2.29 26.75
N LEU A 31 21.19 -1.06 26.32
CA LEU A 31 22.55 -0.57 26.03
C LEU A 31 23.21 -0.05 27.32
N THR A 32 24.09 -0.85 27.94
CA THR A 32 24.77 -0.54 29.22
C THR A 32 26.30 -0.45 29.10
N GLU A 33 26.88 -0.84 27.97
CA GLU A 33 28.34 -0.86 27.74
C GLU A 33 28.73 -0.03 26.51
N ASP A 34 29.98 0.45 26.50
CA ASP A 34 30.53 1.19 25.35
C ASP A 34 30.61 0.30 24.10
N GLY A 35 30.25 0.87 22.95
CA GLY A 35 30.24 0.18 21.66
C GLY A 35 29.00 -0.66 21.35
N GLN A 36 28.04 -0.82 22.27
CA GLN A 36 26.78 -1.51 21.98
C GLN A 36 25.91 -0.71 21.00
N ARG A 37 25.15 -1.42 20.16
CA ARG A 37 24.25 -0.84 19.15
C ARG A 37 22.95 -1.64 19.12
N ASP A 38 21.85 -0.94 18.85
CA ASP A 38 20.55 -1.56 18.57
C ASP A 38 20.25 -1.40 17.09
N GLU A 39 20.47 -2.47 16.32
CA GLU A 39 20.24 -2.49 14.87
C GLU A 39 18.81 -2.90 14.50
N THR A 40 17.93 -3.06 15.50
CA THR A 40 16.53 -3.46 15.28
C THR A 40 15.58 -2.28 15.08
N LEU A 41 16.09 -1.05 15.17
CA LEU A 41 15.29 0.16 15.01
C LEU A 41 15.31 0.62 13.56
N ASP A 42 14.37 0.11 12.77
CA ASP A 42 14.20 0.51 11.38
C ASP A 42 12.76 0.95 11.06
N PHE A 43 12.58 1.64 9.93
CA PHE A 43 11.30 2.19 9.50
C PHE A 43 11.13 1.99 7.98
N GLY A 44 10.24 1.09 7.59
CA GLY A 44 9.90 0.84 6.18
C GLY A 44 8.82 1.80 5.67
N PHE A 45 8.99 2.29 4.43
CA PHE A 45 8.02 3.12 3.72
C PHE A 45 7.74 2.57 2.32
N VAL A 46 6.48 2.66 1.87
CA VAL A 46 6.04 2.24 0.54
C VAL A 46 5.23 3.33 -0.13
N ARG A 47 5.20 3.32 -1.46
CA ARG A 47 4.24 4.15 -2.19
C ARG A 47 2.83 3.57 -2.00
N PRO A 48 1.80 4.41 -1.82
CA PRO A 48 0.42 3.93 -1.79
C PRO A 48 0.12 3.12 -3.06
N SER A 49 -0.53 1.98 -2.89
CA SER A 49 -1.10 1.25 -4.02
C SER A 49 -2.32 2.02 -4.56
N VAL A 50 -2.53 1.94 -5.87
CA VAL A 50 -3.75 2.41 -6.53
C VAL A 50 -4.58 1.20 -6.95
N SER A 51 -5.89 1.39 -7.05
CA SER A 51 -6.83 0.38 -7.54
C SER A 51 -7.46 0.83 -8.84
N VAL A 52 -7.58 -0.09 -9.80
CA VAL A 52 -8.46 0.04 -10.97
C VAL A 52 -9.73 -0.73 -10.66
N GLY A 53 -10.87 -0.22 -11.11
CA GLY A 53 -12.20 -0.80 -10.82
C GLY A 53 -12.38 -2.23 -11.33
N ASP A 54 -13.52 -2.81 -11.00
CA ASP A 54 -13.81 -4.24 -11.09
C ASP A 54 -15.06 -4.58 -11.92
N TYR A 55 -15.80 -3.58 -12.39
CA TYR A 55 -17.09 -3.77 -13.05
C TYR A 55 -17.11 -3.23 -14.47
N VAL A 56 -17.63 -4.04 -15.39
CA VAL A 56 -17.89 -3.63 -16.78
C VAL A 56 -19.38 -3.77 -17.03
N TRP A 57 -19.98 -2.72 -17.59
CA TRP A 57 -21.41 -2.67 -17.86
C TRP A 57 -21.71 -2.16 -19.25
N LEU A 58 -22.88 -2.58 -19.76
CA LEU A 58 -23.54 -1.95 -20.87
C LEU A 58 -24.33 -0.77 -20.30
N ASP A 59 -23.92 0.43 -20.67
CA ASP A 59 -24.66 1.67 -20.44
C ASP A 59 -25.90 1.66 -21.33
N VAL A 60 -27.06 1.31 -20.74
CA VAL A 60 -28.30 1.10 -21.51
C VAL A 60 -29.00 2.40 -21.82
N ASN A 61 -28.87 3.39 -20.93
CA ASN A 61 -29.58 4.66 -21.00
C ASN A 61 -28.71 5.81 -21.56
N GLU A 62 -27.44 5.53 -21.86
CA GLU A 62 -26.42 6.42 -22.43
C GLU A 62 -26.06 7.63 -21.53
N ASP A 63 -26.10 7.46 -20.20
CA ASP A 63 -25.85 8.56 -19.26
C ASP A 63 -24.45 8.55 -18.64
N GLY A 64 -23.64 7.53 -18.91
CA GLY A 64 -22.27 7.38 -18.44
C GLY A 64 -22.14 7.15 -16.93
N LYS A 65 -23.25 6.89 -16.23
CA LYS A 65 -23.22 6.43 -14.84
C LYS A 65 -23.31 4.92 -14.80
N GLN A 66 -22.93 4.37 -13.67
CA GLN A 66 -23.16 2.98 -13.35
C GLN A 66 -24.35 2.94 -12.40
N ASP A 67 -25.52 2.52 -12.87
CA ASP A 67 -26.73 2.49 -12.07
C ASP A 67 -27.63 1.27 -12.36
N ASP A 68 -28.80 1.22 -11.73
CA ASP A 68 -29.74 0.09 -11.79
C ASP A 68 -30.35 -0.13 -13.18
N THR A 69 -30.21 0.83 -14.10
CA THR A 69 -30.66 0.68 -15.48
C THR A 69 -29.64 -0.07 -16.35
N ASP A 70 -28.42 -0.22 -15.86
CA ASP A 70 -27.31 -0.86 -16.59
C ASP A 70 -27.24 -2.37 -16.40
N ARG A 71 -26.52 -3.03 -17.31
CA ARG A 71 -26.38 -4.49 -17.32
C ARG A 71 -24.91 -4.91 -17.20
N PRO A 72 -24.57 -5.85 -16.30
CA PRO A 72 -23.21 -6.38 -16.22
C PRO A 72 -22.78 -7.08 -17.50
N ILE A 73 -21.50 -6.95 -17.86
CA ILE A 73 -20.87 -7.69 -18.95
C ILE A 73 -19.82 -8.64 -18.36
N ALA A 74 -20.11 -9.95 -18.44
CA ALA A 74 -19.20 -10.98 -17.96
C ALA A 74 -18.13 -11.34 -19.00
N GLY A 75 -16.98 -11.83 -18.51
CA GLY A 75 -15.92 -12.38 -19.37
C GLY A 75 -15.06 -11.34 -20.10
N VAL A 76 -15.15 -10.07 -19.72
CA VAL A 76 -14.28 -9.01 -20.25
C VAL A 76 -12.87 -9.21 -19.72
N THR A 77 -11.89 -9.27 -20.63
CA THR A 77 -10.47 -9.31 -20.27
C THR A 77 -9.96 -7.88 -20.15
N LEU A 78 -9.47 -7.53 -18.96
CA LEU A 78 -8.78 -6.26 -18.71
C LEU A 78 -7.27 -6.51 -18.68
N THR A 79 -6.52 -5.75 -19.47
CA THR A 79 -5.06 -5.75 -19.45
C THR A 79 -4.57 -4.40 -18.97
N LEU A 80 -3.76 -4.38 -17.91
CA LEU A 80 -3.05 -3.18 -17.47
C LEU A 80 -1.66 -3.19 -18.10
N THR A 81 -1.36 -2.13 -18.83
CA THR A 81 -0.07 -1.92 -19.49
C THR A 81 0.72 -0.78 -18.85
N GLY A 82 2.01 -0.72 -19.17
CA GLY A 82 2.84 0.40 -18.77
C GLY A 82 2.46 1.70 -19.51
N PRO A 83 3.13 2.81 -19.19
CA PRO A 83 2.90 4.09 -19.86
C PRO A 83 3.12 4.05 -21.39
N ASP A 84 3.90 3.09 -21.87
CA ASP A 84 4.26 2.94 -23.29
C ASP A 84 3.35 1.96 -24.05
N GLY A 85 2.32 1.40 -23.40
CA GLY A 85 1.46 0.36 -23.98
C GLY A 85 2.13 -1.01 -23.99
#